data_AF-A0A8C8TNG6-F1
#
_entry.id   AF-A0A8C8TNG6-F1
#
_cell.length_a   1.000
_cell.length_b   1.000
_cell.length_c   1.000
_cell.angle_alpha   90.00
_cell.angle_beta   90.00
_cell.angle_gamma   90.00
#
_symmetry.space_group_name_H-M   'P 1'
#
loop_
_entity.id
_entity.type
_entity.pdbx_description
1 polymer ?
#
loop_
_entity_poly.entity_id
_entity_poly.type
_entity_poly.pdbx_seq_one_letter_code
_entity_poly.pdbx_strand_id
1 'polypeptide(L)'
;FVGDNVFSPMCGYRSHGFNNFSTRHGWAEAFAGIRSSHIKYICPHAPIMPVTLNMNMAMPSWFDIIGLSPDSQEDESGIKQAAENVKALIDQEVKNGIPSNRIILGGFSQGGALSLYTALTTQQKLAGVTALSCWLPLRGSFPQGPINSTNRDISVLQCHGDCDPLVPLMFGSLTVEKLKTLINPSNVTFKIYEGMMHSSCQQVVLKCFANTYQ
;
A
#
# COMPACT_ATOMS: atom_id res chain seq x y z
N PHE A 1 -10.22 27.64 4.02
CA PHE A 1 -9.38 26.86 4.96
C PHE A 1 -8.86 25.65 4.19
N VAL A 2 -7.60 25.72 3.76
CA VAL A 2 -6.95 24.72 2.90
C VAL A 2 -6.34 23.67 3.82
N GLY A 3 -6.72 22.40 3.61
CA GLY A 3 -6.28 21.27 4.42
C GLY A 3 -5.31 20.42 3.61
N ASP A 4 -4.04 20.43 4.01
CA ASP A 4 -2.92 20.13 3.12
C ASP A 4 -2.41 18.67 3.16
N ASN A 5 -3.18 17.61 3.42
CA ASN A 5 -2.65 16.22 3.30
C ASN A 5 -3.49 15.38 2.34
N VAL A 6 -2.86 14.59 1.46
CA VAL A 6 -3.56 13.57 0.66
C VAL A 6 -3.16 12.19 1.11
N PHE A 7 -4.15 11.34 1.42
CA PHE A 7 -3.96 9.92 1.66
C PHE A 7 -4.61 9.12 0.52
N SER A 8 -3.84 8.28 -0.20
CA SER A 8 -4.35 7.52 -1.35
C SER A 8 -4.41 6.01 -1.07
N PRO A 9 -5.51 5.46 -0.50
CA PRO A 9 -5.65 4.02 -0.27
C PRO A 9 -5.96 3.28 -1.57
N MET A 10 -5.10 2.33 -1.91
CA MET A 10 -5.37 1.35 -2.95
C MET A 10 -6.03 0.11 -2.36
N CYS A 11 -7.22 -0.21 -2.86
CA CYS A 11 -7.94 -1.43 -2.47
C CYS A 11 -7.24 -2.66 -3.07
N GLY A 12 -7.17 -3.75 -2.31
CA GLY A 12 -6.58 -5.01 -2.74
C GLY A 12 -7.48 -5.85 -3.67
N TYR A 13 -6.90 -6.96 -4.13
CA TYR A 13 -7.55 -7.98 -4.96
C TYR A 13 -8.79 -8.62 -4.30
N ARG A 14 -9.81 -8.99 -5.10
CA ARG A 14 -11.06 -9.60 -4.64
C ARG A 14 -11.15 -11.08 -5.04
N SER A 15 -10.95 -12.00 -4.10
CA SER A 15 -11.44 -13.38 -4.24
C SER A 15 -12.91 -13.48 -3.82
N HIS A 16 -13.65 -14.41 -4.42
CA HIS A 16 -15.05 -14.67 -4.07
C HIS A 16 -15.14 -15.14 -2.61
N GLY A 17 -15.82 -14.37 -1.74
CA GLY A 17 -16.05 -14.73 -0.32
C GLY A 17 -15.68 -13.67 0.72
N PHE A 18 -15.03 -12.56 0.35
CA PHE A 18 -14.65 -11.51 1.30
C PHE A 18 -15.71 -10.38 1.43
N ASN A 19 -15.98 -9.97 2.68
CA ASN A 19 -16.93 -8.92 3.05
C ASN A 19 -16.62 -7.55 2.39
N ASN A 20 -17.62 -6.64 2.39
CA ASN A 20 -17.62 -5.32 1.73
C ASN A 20 -16.42 -4.37 2.01
N PHE A 21 -15.55 -4.69 2.97
CA PHE A 21 -14.36 -3.92 3.35
C PHE A 21 -13.23 -3.93 2.30
N SER A 22 -13.27 -4.82 1.31
CA SER A 22 -12.29 -4.86 0.22
C SER A 22 -12.60 -3.87 -0.93
N THR A 23 -13.67 -3.09 -0.82
CA THR A 23 -14.07 -2.11 -1.84
C THR A 23 -13.67 -0.69 -1.45
N ARG A 24 -13.62 0.21 -2.44
CA ARG A 24 -13.48 1.66 -2.21
C ARG A 24 -14.45 2.15 -1.13
N HIS A 25 -15.70 1.69 -1.16
CA HIS A 25 -16.72 2.11 -0.21
C HIS A 25 -16.34 1.68 1.21
N GLY A 26 -15.91 0.43 1.39
CA GLY A 26 -15.45 -0.06 2.70
C GLY A 26 -14.24 0.70 3.24
N TRP A 27 -13.26 1.02 2.39
CA TRP A 27 -12.11 1.84 2.81
C TRP A 27 -12.49 3.29 3.06
N ALA A 28 -13.29 3.90 2.20
CA ALA A 28 -13.74 5.28 2.37
C ALA A 28 -14.57 5.45 3.65
N GLU A 29 -15.39 4.46 4.01
CA GLU A 29 -16.13 4.40 5.28
C GLU A 29 -15.19 4.19 6.47
N ALA A 30 -14.22 3.28 6.37
CA ALA A 30 -13.21 3.09 7.41
C ALA A 30 -12.42 4.39 7.67
N PHE A 31 -12.07 5.12 6.61
CA PHE A 31 -11.44 6.43 6.71
C PHE A 31 -12.39 7.51 7.22
N ALA A 32 -13.69 7.43 6.93
CA ALA A 32 -14.67 8.39 7.45
C ALA A 32 -14.67 8.44 8.99
N GLY A 33 -14.44 7.30 9.65
CA GLY A 33 -14.34 7.21 11.12
C GLY A 33 -13.06 7.83 11.71
N ILE A 34 -12.04 8.13 10.90
CA ILE A 34 -10.76 8.74 11.32
C ILE A 34 -10.44 10.02 10.54
N ARG A 35 -11.44 10.59 9.87
CA ARG A 35 -11.26 11.76 9.02
C ARG A 35 -10.75 12.93 9.84
N SER A 36 -9.60 13.43 9.43
CA SER A 36 -9.13 14.74 9.84
C SER A 36 -9.68 15.80 8.88
N SER A 37 -10.07 16.96 9.42
CA SER A 37 -10.67 18.07 8.66
C SER A 37 -9.73 18.65 7.59
N HIS A 38 -8.43 18.38 7.69
CA HIS A 38 -7.40 18.89 6.79
C HIS A 38 -6.78 17.82 5.89
N ILE A 39 -7.38 16.62 5.81
CA ILE A 39 -6.86 15.51 4.99
C ILE A 39 -7.89 15.13 3.93
N LYS A 40 -7.47 15.12 2.67
CA LYS A 40 -8.22 14.58 1.53
C LYS A 40 -7.86 13.09 1.35
N TYR A 41 -8.86 12.23 1.38
CA TYR A 41 -8.70 10.79 1.17
C TYR A 41 -9.12 10.42 -0.26
N ILE A 42 -8.22 9.85 -1.05
CA ILE A 42 -8.45 9.51 -2.47
C ILE A 42 -8.32 8.01 -2.66
N CYS A 43 -9.43 7.30 -2.81
CA CYS A 43 -9.42 5.86 -3.01
C CYS A 43 -9.66 5.55 -4.51
N PRO A 44 -8.61 5.41 -5.35
CA PRO A 44 -8.80 5.11 -6.76
C PRO A 44 -9.34 3.69 -6.98
N HIS A 45 -10.06 3.48 -8.08
CA HIS A 45 -10.51 2.16 -8.49
C HIS A 45 -9.44 1.48 -9.34
N ALA A 46 -9.16 0.21 -9.05
CA ALA A 46 -8.34 -0.61 -9.93
C ALA A 46 -9.11 -0.89 -11.23
N PRO A 47 -8.42 -0.97 -12.39
CA PRO A 47 -9.04 -1.38 -13.63
C PRO A 47 -9.52 -2.83 -13.55
N ILE A 48 -10.52 -3.18 -14.37
CA ILE A 48 -10.94 -4.57 -14.54
C ILE A 48 -9.97 -5.24 -15.50
N MET A 49 -9.32 -6.32 -15.06
CA MET A 49 -8.39 -7.11 -15.86
C MET A 49 -8.48 -8.60 -15.50
N PRO A 50 -8.11 -9.53 -16.40
CA PRO A 50 -8.00 -10.94 -16.05
C PRO A 50 -6.91 -11.16 -14.99
N VAL A 51 -7.16 -12.08 -14.05
CA VAL A 51 -6.18 -12.47 -13.03
C VAL A 51 -5.84 -13.94 -13.12
N THR A 52 -4.56 -14.26 -13.36
CA THR A 52 -4.04 -15.61 -13.60
C THR A 52 -4.34 -16.56 -12.44
N LEU A 53 -4.08 -16.14 -11.20
CA LEU A 53 -4.34 -16.90 -9.97
C LEU A 53 -5.81 -17.36 -9.87
N ASN A 54 -6.72 -16.61 -10.49
CA ASN A 54 -8.15 -16.85 -10.43
C ASN A 54 -8.71 -17.29 -11.78
N MET A 55 -7.98 -18.18 -12.45
CA MET A 55 -8.40 -18.81 -13.72
C MET A 55 -8.73 -17.77 -14.80
N ASN A 56 -7.97 -16.67 -14.87
CA ASN A 56 -8.16 -15.56 -15.80
C ASN A 56 -9.52 -14.86 -15.72
N MET A 57 -10.25 -14.99 -14.61
CA MET A 57 -11.48 -14.23 -14.39
C MET A 57 -11.19 -12.73 -14.36
N ALA A 58 -12.02 -11.96 -15.07
CA ALA A 58 -11.94 -10.51 -15.11
C ALA A 58 -12.46 -9.89 -13.80
N MET A 59 -11.63 -9.11 -13.12
CA MET A 59 -11.97 -8.45 -11.87
C MET A 59 -11.07 -7.24 -11.60
N PRO A 60 -11.44 -6.35 -10.66
CA PRO A 60 -10.59 -5.23 -10.27
C PRO A 60 -9.25 -5.73 -9.73
N SER A 61 -8.15 -5.36 -10.40
CA SER A 61 -6.79 -5.69 -10.01
C SER A 61 -5.83 -4.61 -10.51
N TRP A 62 -4.80 -4.29 -9.73
CA TRP A 62 -3.80 -3.28 -10.13
C TRP A 62 -2.79 -3.82 -11.13
N PHE A 63 -2.45 -5.09 -11.00
CA PHE A 63 -1.55 -5.85 -11.85
C PHE A 63 -1.93 -7.34 -11.77
N ASP A 64 -1.39 -8.18 -12.63
CA ASP A 64 -1.72 -9.61 -12.58
C ASP A 64 -1.11 -10.29 -11.34
N ILE A 65 -1.84 -11.24 -10.77
CA ILE A 65 -1.37 -12.08 -9.66
C ILE A 65 -1.22 -13.49 -10.22
N ILE A 66 0.01 -13.98 -10.29
CA ILE A 66 0.33 -15.29 -10.86
C ILE A 66 0.34 -16.37 -9.77
N GLY A 67 0.85 -16.05 -8.58
CA GLY A 67 0.94 -16.97 -7.45
C GLY A 67 1.09 -16.25 -6.11
N LEU A 68 0.97 -17.01 -5.02
CA LEU A 68 1.02 -16.51 -3.63
C LEU A 68 2.21 -17.09 -2.84
N SER A 69 3.25 -17.59 -3.51
CA SER A 69 4.49 -18.07 -2.86
C SER A 69 5.64 -17.06 -3.01
N PRO A 70 6.66 -17.07 -2.13
CA PRO A 70 7.84 -16.20 -2.26
C PRO A 70 8.60 -16.34 -3.57
N ASP A 71 8.45 -17.48 -4.24
CA ASP A 71 9.14 -17.84 -5.49
C ASP A 71 8.22 -17.74 -6.71
N SER A 72 6.97 -17.30 -6.50
CA SER A 72 6.04 -17.04 -7.60
C SER A 72 6.58 -15.92 -8.48
N GLN A 73 6.41 -16.06 -9.79
CA GLN A 73 6.66 -14.96 -10.71
C GLN A 73 5.68 -13.81 -10.43
N GLU A 74 6.14 -12.58 -10.64
CA GLU A 74 5.33 -11.37 -10.50
C GLU A 74 5.19 -10.68 -11.86
N ASP A 75 4.06 -10.01 -12.08
CA ASP A 75 3.80 -9.21 -13.29
C ASP A 75 4.58 -7.89 -13.26
N GLU A 76 5.89 -7.97 -13.53
CA GLU A 76 6.79 -6.82 -13.51
C GLU A 76 6.28 -5.66 -14.38
N SER A 77 5.75 -5.97 -15.57
CA SER A 77 5.19 -4.97 -16.48
C SER A 77 3.97 -4.27 -15.90
N GLY A 78 3.01 -5.02 -15.37
CA GLY A 78 1.80 -4.46 -14.77
C GLY A 78 2.08 -3.69 -13.49
N ILE A 79 3.00 -4.17 -12.64
CA ILE A 79 3.43 -3.46 -11.43
C ILE A 79 4.02 -2.10 -11.78
N LYS A 80 4.94 -2.04 -12.76
CA LYS A 80 5.51 -0.77 -13.24
C LYS A 80 4.45 0.14 -13.83
N GLN A 81 3.58 -0.38 -14.69
CA GLN A 81 2.50 0.40 -15.31
C GLN A 81 1.53 0.98 -14.26
N ALA A 82 1.15 0.18 -13.27
CA ALA A 82 0.30 0.61 -12.19
C ALA A 82 0.98 1.69 -11.33
N ALA A 83 2.28 1.56 -11.10
CA ALA A 83 3.06 2.55 -10.36
C ALA A 83 3.12 3.89 -11.09
N GLU A 84 3.26 3.90 -12.43
CA GLU A 84 3.18 5.12 -13.23
C GLU A 84 1.80 5.78 -13.15
N ASN A 85 0.73 5.00 -13.15
CA ASN A 85 -0.63 5.54 -12.96
C ASN A 85 -0.80 6.22 -11.59
N VAL A 86 -0.20 5.65 -10.54
CA VAL A 86 -0.20 6.24 -9.20
C VAL A 86 0.67 7.50 -9.17
N LYS A 87 1.85 7.50 -9.80
CA LYS A 87 2.69 8.71 -9.93
C LYS A 87 1.95 9.84 -10.63
N ALA A 88 1.20 9.53 -11.69
CA ALA A 88 0.35 10.52 -12.36
C ALA A 88 -0.76 11.08 -11.45
N LEU A 89 -1.34 10.25 -10.57
CA LEU A 89 -2.31 10.72 -9.57
C LEU A 89 -1.65 11.65 -8.53
N ILE A 90 -0.44 11.33 -8.09
CA ILE A 90 0.35 12.20 -7.20
C ILE A 90 0.60 13.55 -7.91
N ASP A 91 1.02 13.53 -9.18
CA ASP A 91 1.25 14.75 -9.97
C ASP A 91 0.00 15.62 -10.09
N GLN A 92 -1.18 15.02 -10.23
CA GLN A 92 -2.44 15.75 -10.27
C GLN A 92 -2.71 16.48 -8.96
N GLU A 93 -2.49 15.84 -7.82
CA GLU A 93 -2.68 16.46 -6.51
C GLU A 93 -1.65 17.56 -6.23
N VAL A 94 -0.40 17.38 -6.69
CA VAL A 94 0.62 18.43 -6.66
C VAL A 94 0.22 19.63 -7.50
N LYS A 95 -0.30 19.40 -8.72
CA LYS A 95 -0.83 20.48 -9.57
C LYS A 95 -2.04 21.19 -8.96
N ASN A 96 -2.83 20.47 -8.18
CA ASN A 96 -3.97 21.03 -7.43
C ASN A 96 -3.54 21.76 -6.14
N GLY A 97 -2.24 21.89 -5.88
CA GLY A 97 -1.68 22.72 -4.82
C GLY A 97 -1.23 21.96 -3.57
N ILE A 98 -1.32 20.62 -3.54
CA ILE A 98 -0.88 19.84 -2.37
C ILE A 98 0.53 19.30 -2.61
N PRO A 99 1.56 19.82 -1.93
CA PRO A 99 2.93 19.41 -2.19
C PRO A 99 3.14 17.92 -1.87
N SER A 100 3.98 17.23 -2.64
CA SER A 100 4.15 15.78 -2.55
C SER A 100 4.64 15.31 -1.17
N ASN A 101 5.41 16.14 -0.46
CA ASN A 101 5.88 15.85 0.91
C ASN A 101 4.77 15.88 1.98
N ARG A 102 3.53 16.15 1.57
CA ARG A 102 2.30 16.04 2.37
C ARG A 102 1.38 14.92 1.86
N ILE A 103 1.84 14.12 0.91
CA ILE A 103 1.11 13.00 0.34
C ILE A 103 1.61 11.71 0.97
N ILE A 104 0.68 10.93 1.49
CA ILE A 104 0.90 9.59 2.03
C ILE A 104 0.26 8.60 1.07
N LEU A 105 1.04 7.63 0.62
CA LEU A 105 0.49 6.48 -0.10
C LEU A 105 0.11 5.39 0.89
N GLY A 106 -0.91 4.61 0.58
CA GLY A 106 -1.19 3.45 1.37
C GLY A 106 -2.10 2.48 0.67
N GLY A 107 -2.21 1.29 1.23
CA GLY A 107 -3.08 0.30 0.66
C GLY A 107 -3.05 -1.01 1.40
N PHE A 108 -3.95 -1.88 0.98
CA PHE A 108 -4.14 -3.19 1.55
C PHE A 108 -3.81 -4.27 0.54
N SER A 109 -3.13 -5.33 0.97
CA SER A 109 -2.75 -6.46 0.13
C SER A 109 -2.03 -5.96 -1.13
N GLN A 110 -2.50 -6.30 -2.32
CA GLN A 110 -1.95 -5.81 -3.59
C GLN A 110 -1.78 -4.27 -3.66
N GLY A 111 -2.74 -3.50 -3.10
CA GLY A 111 -2.64 -2.04 -3.08
C GLY A 111 -1.54 -1.51 -2.15
N GLY A 112 -1.26 -2.23 -1.06
CA GLY A 112 -0.13 -1.94 -0.17
C GLY A 112 1.20 -2.23 -0.85
N ALA A 113 1.28 -3.33 -1.58
CA ALA A 113 2.43 -3.69 -2.40
C ALA A 113 2.73 -2.63 -3.46
N LEU A 114 1.70 -2.17 -4.18
CA LEU A 114 1.82 -1.09 -5.16
C LEU A 114 2.26 0.24 -4.52
N SER A 115 1.73 0.56 -3.33
CA SER A 115 2.09 1.79 -2.61
C SER A 115 3.56 1.79 -2.20
N LEU A 116 4.08 0.68 -1.68
CA LEU A 116 5.50 0.51 -1.35
C LEU A 116 6.36 0.68 -2.60
N TYR A 117 6.05 -0.07 -3.67
CA TYR A 117 6.82 0.00 -4.92
C TYR A 117 6.85 1.41 -5.51
N THR A 118 5.69 2.08 -5.55
CA THR A 118 5.57 3.44 -6.08
C THR A 118 6.40 4.43 -5.27
N ALA A 119 6.30 4.38 -3.94
CA ALA A 119 7.02 5.29 -3.05
C ALA A 119 8.55 5.11 -3.13
N LEU A 120 9.02 3.87 -3.25
CA LEU A 120 10.45 3.57 -3.31
C LEU A 120 11.08 3.87 -4.68
N THR A 121 10.27 3.93 -5.75
CA THR A 121 10.74 4.15 -7.12
C THR A 121 10.47 5.55 -7.67
N THR A 122 9.56 6.32 -7.07
CA THR A 122 9.30 7.71 -7.48
C THR A 122 10.43 8.65 -7.03
N GLN A 123 10.65 9.71 -7.82
CA GLN A 123 11.54 10.83 -7.47
C GLN A 123 10.80 11.99 -6.79
N GLN A 124 9.50 11.84 -6.54
CA GLN A 124 8.72 12.78 -5.75
C GLN A 124 8.84 12.44 -4.26
N LYS A 125 9.24 13.41 -3.45
CA LYS A 125 9.36 13.20 -2.00
C LYS A 125 7.98 13.06 -1.39
N LEU A 126 7.71 11.94 -0.74
CA LEU A 126 6.42 11.66 -0.08
C LEU A 126 6.53 11.83 1.44
N ALA A 127 5.40 12.06 2.10
CA ALA A 127 5.32 12.12 3.56
C ALA A 127 5.53 10.75 4.20
N GLY A 128 4.97 9.70 3.61
CA GLY A 128 5.06 8.36 4.16
C GLY A 128 4.28 7.30 3.37
N VAL A 129 4.36 6.07 3.86
CA VAL A 129 3.59 4.92 3.37
C VAL A 129 2.89 4.20 4.52
N THR A 130 1.62 3.86 4.35
CA THR A 130 0.91 2.90 5.21
C THR A 130 0.62 1.61 4.44
N ALA A 131 1.34 0.55 4.77
CA ALA A 131 1.35 -0.73 4.07
C ALA A 131 0.63 -1.80 4.90
N LEU A 132 -0.55 -2.26 4.48
CA LEU A 132 -1.42 -3.13 5.28
C LEU A 132 -1.51 -4.53 4.66
N SER A 133 -1.13 -5.56 5.42
CA SER A 133 -1.23 -6.98 5.05
C SER A 133 -0.74 -7.27 3.63
N CYS A 134 0.47 -6.80 3.31
CA CYS A 134 1.03 -6.81 1.95
C CYS A 134 2.50 -7.26 1.93
N TRP A 135 3.11 -7.19 0.75
CA TRP A 135 4.51 -7.51 0.51
C TRP A 135 5.20 -6.41 -0.33
N LEU A 136 6.53 -6.38 -0.37
CA LEU A 136 7.29 -5.58 -1.34
C LEU A 136 7.39 -6.36 -2.66
N PRO A 137 6.73 -5.91 -3.74
CA PRO A 137 6.81 -6.59 -5.02
C PRO A 137 8.15 -6.30 -5.70
N LEU A 138 8.58 -7.20 -6.57
CA LEU A 138 9.86 -7.18 -7.27
C LEU A 138 11.03 -7.03 -6.31
N ARG A 139 10.98 -7.69 -5.14
CA ARG A 139 11.98 -7.53 -4.07
C ARG A 139 13.43 -7.69 -4.56
N GLY A 140 13.64 -8.57 -5.54
CA GLY A 140 14.93 -8.89 -6.13
C GLY A 140 15.50 -7.81 -7.04
N SER A 141 14.66 -6.90 -7.57
CA SER A 141 15.12 -5.77 -8.39
C SER A 141 15.63 -4.59 -7.55
N PHE A 142 15.37 -4.58 -6.24
CA PHE A 142 15.86 -3.55 -5.34
C PHE A 142 17.31 -3.81 -4.90
N PRO A 143 18.12 -2.75 -4.70
CA PRO A 143 19.51 -2.90 -4.27
C PRO A 143 19.64 -3.65 -2.94
N GLN A 144 20.81 -4.23 -2.68
CA GLN A 144 21.07 -4.90 -1.40
C GLN A 144 21.18 -3.89 -0.23
N GLY A 145 21.65 -2.67 -0.52
CA GLY A 145 21.74 -1.57 0.43
C GLY A 145 20.72 -0.46 0.16
N PRO A 146 20.98 0.76 0.67
CA PRO A 146 20.04 1.87 0.57
C PRO A 146 19.70 2.24 -0.87
N ILE A 147 18.44 2.65 -1.08
CA ILE A 147 18.02 3.20 -2.37
C ILE A 147 18.65 4.56 -2.61
N ASN A 148 19.04 4.82 -3.86
CA ASN A 148 19.44 6.15 -4.30
C ASN A 148 18.19 6.94 -4.77
N SER A 149 17.31 7.30 -3.83
CA SER A 149 16.05 8.00 -4.09
C SER A 149 15.82 9.12 -3.08
N THR A 150 15.02 10.12 -3.47
CA THR A 150 14.54 11.21 -2.59
C THR A 150 13.79 10.68 -1.35
N ASN A 151 13.24 9.47 -1.44
CA ASN A 151 12.47 8.82 -0.38
C ASN A 151 13.32 7.92 0.54
N ARG A 152 14.66 8.05 0.56
CA ARG A 152 15.52 7.28 1.48
C ARG A 152 15.17 7.44 2.97
N ASP A 153 14.55 8.55 3.34
CA ASP A 153 14.16 8.91 4.71
C ASP A 153 12.64 8.84 4.92
N ILE A 154 11.88 8.24 3.98
CA ILE A 154 10.42 8.13 4.06
C ILE A 154 9.97 7.35 5.30
N SER A 155 8.88 7.79 5.93
CA SER A 155 8.26 7.05 7.04
C SER A 155 7.38 5.93 6.51
N VAL A 156 7.57 4.71 7.00
CA VAL A 156 6.75 3.54 6.62
C VAL A 156 6.14 2.91 7.87
N LEU A 157 4.81 2.85 7.89
CA LEU A 157 4.06 2.04 8.82
C LEU A 157 3.55 0.80 8.09
N GLN A 158 4.06 -0.36 8.48
CA GLN A 158 3.60 -1.65 7.99
C GLN A 158 2.78 -2.34 9.09
N CYS A 159 1.54 -2.74 8.78
CA CYS A 159 0.62 -3.39 9.71
C CYS A 159 0.23 -4.77 9.13
N HIS A 160 0.29 -5.87 9.91
CA HIS A 160 0.02 -7.24 9.42
C HIS A 160 -0.71 -8.09 10.47
N GLY A 161 -1.52 -9.06 10.03
CA GLY A 161 -2.19 -10.03 10.92
C GLY A 161 -1.40 -11.32 11.06
N ASP A 162 -1.29 -11.86 12.27
CA ASP A 162 -0.52 -13.10 12.50
C ASP A 162 -1.24 -14.37 12.01
N CYS A 163 -2.55 -14.30 11.79
CA CYS A 163 -3.40 -15.37 11.30
C CYS A 163 -3.81 -15.16 9.83
N ASP A 164 -3.08 -14.35 9.06
CA ASP A 164 -3.38 -14.06 7.65
C ASP A 164 -3.13 -15.30 6.76
N PRO A 165 -4.18 -15.92 6.18
CA PRO A 165 -4.03 -17.13 5.37
C PRO A 165 -3.71 -16.85 3.90
N LEU A 166 -3.79 -15.59 3.45
CA LEU A 166 -3.61 -15.21 2.04
C LEU A 166 -2.26 -14.56 1.77
N VAL A 167 -1.85 -13.65 2.66
CA VAL A 167 -0.53 -13.04 2.65
C VAL A 167 0.12 -13.43 3.97
N PRO A 168 0.83 -14.58 4.03
CA PRO A 168 1.41 -15.07 5.27
C PRO A 168 2.25 -14.00 5.97
N LEU A 169 2.21 -13.97 7.31
CA LEU A 169 2.99 -13.02 8.12
C LEU A 169 4.47 -12.99 7.72
N MET A 170 5.03 -14.13 7.30
CA MET A 170 6.38 -14.23 6.76
C MET A 170 6.66 -13.23 5.63
N PHE A 171 5.71 -12.96 4.74
CA PHE A 171 5.91 -11.99 3.65
C PHE A 171 5.98 -10.56 4.20
N GLY A 172 5.18 -10.27 5.22
CA GLY A 172 5.26 -9.02 5.96
C GLY A 172 6.62 -8.85 6.63
N SER A 173 7.12 -9.89 7.31
CA SER A 173 8.43 -9.91 7.97
C SER A 173 9.58 -9.71 6.98
N LEU A 174 9.61 -10.46 5.88
CA LEU A 174 10.62 -10.29 4.83
C LEU A 174 10.58 -8.89 4.20
N THR A 175 9.38 -8.31 4.09
CA THR A 175 9.19 -6.96 3.58
C THR A 175 9.78 -5.92 4.52
N VAL A 176 9.48 -5.95 5.81
CA VAL A 176 10.05 -4.96 6.77
C VAL A 176 11.57 -5.11 6.86
N GLU A 177 12.10 -6.33 6.84
CA GLU A 177 13.54 -6.58 6.83
C GLU A 177 14.19 -5.92 5.62
N LYS A 178 13.64 -6.14 4.43
CA LYS A 178 14.13 -5.50 3.20
C LYS A 178 13.99 -3.98 3.26
N LEU A 179 12.87 -3.44 3.76
CA LEU A 179 12.68 -1.99 3.91
C LEU A 179 13.76 -1.37 4.80
N LYS A 180 14.12 -2.03 5.91
CA LYS A 180 15.18 -1.55 6.81
C LYS A 180 16.58 -1.53 6.17
N THR A 181 16.81 -2.25 5.07
CA THR A 181 18.05 -2.14 4.29
C THR A 181 17.98 -1.07 3.20
N LEU A 182 16.77 -0.79 2.70
CA LEU A 182 16.53 0.12 1.59
C LEU A 182 16.41 1.58 2.02
N ILE A 183 15.79 1.85 3.17
CA ILE A 183 15.50 3.18 3.69
C ILE A 183 15.95 3.31 5.15
N ASN A 184 15.91 4.52 5.70
CA ASN A 184 16.32 4.77 7.08
C ASN A 184 15.51 3.89 8.05
N PRO A 185 16.15 2.94 8.75
CA PRO A 185 15.45 1.95 9.56
C PRO A 185 14.73 2.56 10.77
N SER A 186 15.11 3.76 11.24
CA SER A 186 14.41 4.46 12.32
C SER A 186 12.99 4.89 11.94
N ASN A 187 12.73 5.02 10.64
CA ASN A 187 11.47 5.52 10.10
C ASN A 187 10.54 4.37 9.67
N VAL A 188 10.94 3.11 9.92
CA VAL A 188 10.17 1.91 9.56
C VAL A 188 9.61 1.26 10.82
N THR A 189 8.28 1.25 10.93
CA THR A 189 7.55 0.60 12.02
C THR A 189 6.76 -0.59 11.49
N PHE A 190 6.89 -1.76 12.15
CA PHE A 190 6.10 -2.95 11.84
C PHE A 190 5.23 -3.33 13.04
N LYS A 191 3.91 -3.39 12.82
CA LYS A 191 2.91 -3.75 13.84
C LYS A 191 2.21 -5.04 13.44
N ILE A 192 2.23 -6.01 14.34
CA ILE A 192 1.54 -7.28 14.18
C ILE A 192 0.28 -7.25 15.06
N TYR A 193 -0.84 -7.73 14.53
CA TYR A 193 -2.12 -7.79 15.22
C TYR A 193 -2.50 -9.25 15.46
N GLU A 194 -2.54 -9.63 16.75
CA GLU A 194 -2.83 -10.99 17.19
C GLU A 194 -4.27 -11.41 16.84
N GLY A 195 -4.42 -12.64 16.33
CA GLY A 195 -5.68 -13.22 15.89
C GLY A 195 -6.24 -12.62 14.61
N MET A 196 -5.57 -11.64 14.00
CA MET A 196 -6.06 -10.97 12.80
C MET A 196 -5.72 -11.79 11.55
N MET A 197 -6.74 -12.08 10.75
CA MET A 197 -6.61 -12.74 9.43
C MET A 197 -6.34 -11.71 8.31
N HIS A 198 -6.61 -12.08 7.05
CA HIS A 198 -6.52 -11.16 5.91
C HIS A 198 -7.65 -10.12 5.92
N SER A 199 -7.57 -9.14 6.82
CA SER A 199 -8.58 -8.12 7.02
C SER A 199 -7.98 -6.80 7.50
N SER A 200 -8.63 -5.71 7.14
CA SER A 200 -8.41 -4.41 7.74
C SER A 200 -9.37 -4.24 8.92
N CYS A 201 -9.01 -4.77 10.10
CA CYS A 201 -9.87 -4.57 11.25
C CYS A 201 -9.98 -3.07 11.56
N GLN A 202 -11.15 -2.61 12.05
CA GLN A 202 -11.37 -1.22 12.42
C GLN A 202 -10.31 -0.73 13.42
N GLN A 203 -9.77 -1.64 14.25
CA GLN A 203 -8.65 -1.33 15.15
C GLN A 203 -7.34 -1.01 14.40
N VAL A 204 -7.01 -1.68 13.29
CA VAL A 204 -5.82 -1.35 12.48
C VAL A 204 -5.97 0.04 11.88
N VAL A 205 -7.14 0.36 11.32
CA VAL A 205 -7.37 1.70 10.73
C VAL A 205 -7.39 2.77 11.83
N LEU A 206 -8.06 2.55 12.96
CA LEU A 206 -8.06 3.51 14.07
C LEU A 206 -6.66 3.67 14.70
N LYS A 207 -5.94 2.57 14.97
CA LYS A 207 -4.63 2.60 15.68
C LYS A 207 -3.44 2.92 14.77
N CYS A 208 -3.47 2.56 13.48
CA CYS A 208 -2.41 2.89 12.52
C CYS A 208 -2.51 4.38 12.11
N PHE A 209 -3.69 4.98 12.02
CA PHE A 209 -3.84 6.38 11.56
C PHE A 209 -3.92 7.44 12.67
N ALA A 210 -4.51 7.15 13.83
CA ALA A 210 -4.60 8.15 14.92
C ALA A 210 -3.24 8.50 15.55
N ASN A 211 -2.27 7.58 15.52
CA ASN A 211 -0.98 7.74 16.21
C ASN A 211 0.19 8.13 15.30
N THR A 212 0.02 8.11 13.98
CA THR A 212 1.13 8.31 13.03
C THR A 212 1.11 9.68 12.36
N TYR A 213 -0.04 10.37 12.35
CA TYR A 213 -0.21 11.63 11.62
C TYR A 213 -0.95 12.74 12.42
N GLN A 214 -0.98 12.63 13.76
CA GLN A 214 -1.23 13.76 14.66
C GLN A 214 0.07 14.56 14.85
#